data_AF-A0A495R4F0-F1
#
_entry.id   AF-A0A495R4F0-F1
#
_cell.length_a   1.000
_cell.length_b   1.000
_cell.length_c   1.000
_cell.angle_alpha   90.00
_cell.angle_beta   90.00
_cell.angle_gamma   90.00
#
_symmetry.space_group_name_H-M   'P 1'
#
loop_
_entity.id
_entity.type
_entity.pdbx_description
1 polymer ?
#
loop_
_entity_poly.entity_id
_entity_poly.type
_entity_poly.pdbx_seq_one_letter_code
_entity_poly.pdbx_strand_id
1 'polypeptide(L)' 'MSLGVLSGNMMERLRRVVGTRQQSHLECRRCGTTLETDGTACPACGSSDIARYDF' A
#
# COMPACT_ATOMS: atom_id res chain seq x y z
N MET A 1 37.93 6.43 7.06
CA MET A 1 36.99 7.46 6.55
C MET A 1 35.85 7.55 7.55
N SER A 2 36.03 8.38 8.56
CA SER A 2 35.00 8.66 9.56
C SER A 2 34.52 10.08 9.29
N LEU A 3 33.21 10.31 9.23
CA LEU A 3 32.48 11.52 9.67
C LEU A 3 31.09 11.59 9.02
N GLY A 4 30.03 11.49 9.84
CA GLY A 4 28.75 12.13 9.52
C GLY A 4 27.48 11.26 9.48
N VAL A 5 27.12 10.57 10.57
CA VAL A 5 25.71 10.22 10.81
C VAL A 5 25.27 10.84 12.14
N LEU A 6 25.22 12.17 12.19
CA LEU A 6 24.71 12.92 13.34
C LEU A 6 23.83 14.06 12.84
N SER A 7 22.64 13.71 12.35
CA SER A 7 21.38 14.42 12.53
C SER A 7 20.35 13.68 11.68
N GLY A 8 19.80 12.58 12.22
CA GLY A 8 18.58 12.02 11.64
C GLY A 8 17.49 13.05 11.84
N ASN A 9 17.20 13.82 10.80
CA ASN A 9 16.27 14.93 10.89
C ASN A 9 14.91 14.38 11.34
N MET A 10 14.17 15.13 12.17
CA MET A 10 12.85 14.72 12.70
C MET A 10 11.96 14.08 11.62
N MET A 11 12.03 14.60 10.39
CA MET A 11 11.33 14.09 9.22
C MET A 11 11.69 12.65 8.83
N GLU A 12 12.95 12.21 8.94
CA GLU A 12 13.34 10.82 8.67
C GLU A 12 12.78 9.85 9.71
N ARG A 13 12.72 10.29 10.97
CA ARG A 13 12.10 9.51 12.05
C ARG A 13 10.59 9.42 11.85
N LEU A 14 9.96 10.52 11.45
CA LEU A 14 8.54 10.54 11.07
C LEU A 14 8.25 9.62 9.89
N ARG A 15 9.05 9.62 8.83
CA ARG A 15 8.87 8.70 7.69
C ARG A 15 8.99 7.22 8.07
N ARG A 16 9.82 6.90 9.06
CA ARG A 16 9.97 5.53 9.59
C ARG A 16 8.79 5.11 10.45
N VAL A 17 8.20 6.04 11.23
CA VAL A 17 7.03 5.79 12.09
C VAL A 17 5.74 5.76 11.27
N VAL A 18 5.58 6.71 10.34
CA VAL A 18 4.50 6.79 9.35
C VAL A 18 4.84 5.89 8.17
N GLY A 19 5.24 4.64 8.45
CA GLY A 19 5.76 3.71 7.45
C GLY A 19 5.02 3.84 6.12
N THR A 20 5.75 4.17 5.06
CA THR A 20 5.20 4.35 3.72
C THR A 20 4.80 2.99 3.15
N ARG A 21 3.80 2.35 3.75
CA ARG A 21 3.01 1.36 3.05
C ARG A 21 2.39 2.13 1.89
N GLN A 22 2.88 1.88 0.68
CA GLN A 22 2.07 2.14 -0.51
C GLN A 22 0.77 1.37 -0.26
N GLN A 23 -0.27 2.10 0.15
CA GLN A 23 -1.58 1.54 0.34
C GLN A 23 -2.20 1.58 -1.05
N SER A 24 -2.28 0.45 -1.73
CA SER A 24 -3.08 0.36 -2.94
C SER A 24 -4.52 0.06 -2.56
N HIS A 25 -5.49 0.76 -3.15
CA HIS A 25 -6.90 0.40 -3.03
C HIS A 25 -7.26 -0.62 -4.11
N LEU A 26 -7.85 -1.74 -3.71
CA LEU A 26 -8.29 -2.80 -4.62
C LEU A 26 -9.80 -2.90 -4.61
N GLU A 27 -10.41 -2.98 -5.80
CA GLU A 27 -11.86 -3.04 -5.96
C GLU A 27 -12.26 -3.99 -7.10
N CYS A 28 -13.24 -4.86 -6.84
CA CYS A 28 -13.82 -5.71 -7.88
C CYS A 28 -14.71 -4.88 -8.82
N ARG A 29 -14.37 -4.81 -10.12
CA ARG A 29 -15.16 -4.06 -11.11
C ARG A 29 -16.54 -4.63 -11.38
N ARG A 30 -16.77 -5.90 -11.03
CA ARG A 30 -18.06 -6.58 -11.24
C ARG A 30 -19.08 -6.25 -10.15
N CYS A 31 -18.68 -6.26 -8.89
CA CYS A 31 -19.60 -6.21 -7.75
C CYS A 31 -19.30 -5.11 -6.73
N GLY A 32 -18.22 -4.33 -6.91
CA GLY A 32 -17.85 -3.21 -6.04
C GLY A 32 -17.25 -3.61 -4.69
N THR A 33 -16.95 -4.90 -4.47
CA THR A 33 -16.29 -5.33 -3.23
C THR A 33 -14.87 -4.78 -3.17
N THR A 34 -14.54 -4.05 -2.10
CA THR A 34 -13.16 -3.68 -1.76
C THR A 34 -12.39 -4.91 -1.30
N LEU A 35 -11.16 -5.09 -1.79
CA LEU A 35 -10.27 -6.18 -1.42
C LEU A 35 -9.12 -5.65 -0.54
N GLU A 36 -8.75 -6.41 0.47
CA GLU A 36 -7.64 -6.07 1.36
C GLU A 36 -6.28 -6.61 0.87
N THR A 37 -6.30 -7.58 -0.05
CA THR A 37 -5.11 -8.25 -0.58
C THR A 37 -5.23 -8.50 -2.08
N ASP A 38 -4.08 -8.62 -2.75
CA ASP A 38 -3.98 -8.94 -4.17
C ASP A 38 -4.35 -10.42 -4.39
N GLY A 39 -5.65 -10.68 -4.55
CA GLY A 39 -6.18 -11.98 -4.96
C GLY A 39 -6.38 -12.06 -6.48
N THR A 40 -6.23 -13.26 -7.06
CA THR A 40 -6.50 -13.48 -8.49
C THR A 40 -7.99 -13.44 -8.85
N ALA A 41 -8.87 -13.52 -7.84
CA ALA A 41 -10.32 -13.42 -7.99
C ALA A 41 -10.98 -12.81 -6.75
N CYS A 42 -12.09 -12.11 -6.97
CA CYS A 42 -12.93 -11.54 -5.94
C CYS A 42 -13.59 -12.66 -5.12
N PRO A 43 -13.40 -12.70 -3.79
CA PRO A 43 -13.99 -13.75 -2.95
C PRO A 43 -15.51 -13.69 -2.88
N ALA A 44 -16.12 -12.53 -3.19
CA ALA A 44 -17.56 -12.35 -3.13
C ALA A 44 -18.30 -12.86 -4.39
N CYS A 45 -17.68 -12.77 -5.57
CA CYS A 45 -18.37 -13.09 -6.84
C CYS A 45 -17.54 -13.93 -7.82
N GLY A 46 -16.30 -14.27 -7.49
CA GLY A 46 -15.40 -15.04 -8.34
C GLY A 46 -14.83 -14.28 -9.55
N SER A 47 -14.99 -12.94 -9.62
CA SER A 47 -14.42 -12.15 -10.73
C SER A 47 -12.93 -11.98 -10.64
N SER A 48 -12.22 -12.21 -11.73
CA SER A 48 -10.81 -11.84 -11.87
C SER A 48 -10.59 -10.38 -12.29
N ASP A 49 -11.66 -9.64 -12.59
CA ASP A 49 -11.58 -8.23 -12.99
C ASP A 49 -11.48 -7.31 -11.76
N ILE A 50 -10.25 -7.02 -11.35
CA ILE A 50 -9.89 -6.23 -10.16
C ILE A 50 -9.18 -4.94 -10.59
N ALA A 51 -9.69 -3.80 -10.14
CA ALA A 51 -9.05 -2.50 -10.26
C ALA A 51 -8.05 -2.28 -9.12
N ARG A 52 -6.90 -1.69 -9.42
CA ARG A 52 -5.89 -1.26 -8.44
C ARG A 52 -5.61 0.22 -8.60
N TYR A 53 -5.70 0.96 -7.51
CA TYR A 53 -5.39 2.39 -7.44
C TYR A 53 -4.24 2.61 -6.47
N ASP A 54 -3.10 3.06 -6.97
CA ASP A 54 -1.93 3.39 -6.17
C ASP A 54 -2.00 4.87 -5.73
N PHE A 55 -1.62 5.18 -4.47
CA PHE A 55 -1.59 6.53 -3.89
C PHE A 55 -0.16 7.00 -3.59
#